data_AF-A0A7C6UQQ3-F1
#
_entry.id   AF-A0A7C6UQQ3-F1
#
_cell.length_a   1.000
_cell.length_b   1.000
_cell.length_c   1.000
_cell.angle_alpha   90.00
_cell.angle_beta   90.00
_cell.angle_gamma   90.00
#
_symmetry.space_group_name_H-M   'P 1'
#
loop_
_entity.id
_entity.type
_entity.pdbx_description
1 polymer ?
#
loop_
_entity_poly.entity_id
_entity_poly.type
_entity_poly.pdbx_seq_one_letter_code
_entity_poly.pdbx_strand_id
1 'polypeptide(L)'
;MAQHVIEKKACSACYGSLLHALDRLKERGLLAGLPKVSIGQGFKNVKSEGIGVGSCTAGFSSFVGGCPPPARAILDLLEQHVK
;
A
#
# COMPACT_ATOMS: atom_id res chain seq x y z
N MET A 1 8.79 2.63 11.28
CA MET A 1 8.42 2.79 9.85
C MET A 1 7.56 1.62 9.34
N ALA A 2 7.81 0.37 9.74
CA ALA A 2 7.10 -0.82 9.23
C ALA A 2 5.76 -1.18 9.93
N GLN A 3 5.29 -0.39 10.89
CA GLN A 3 4.14 -0.76 11.73
C GLN A 3 2.78 -0.69 11.02
N HIS A 4 2.71 -0.02 9.87
CA HIS A 4 1.49 0.09 9.05
C HIS A 4 1.53 -0.77 7.78
N VAL A 5 2.58 -1.56 7.55
CA VAL A 5 2.71 -2.37 6.32
C VAL A 5 2.67 -3.85 6.64
N ILE A 6 1.73 -4.57 6.04
CA ILE A 6 1.66 -6.03 6.08
C ILE A 6 2.24 -6.55 4.76
N GLU A 7 3.51 -6.96 4.80
CA GLU A 7 4.21 -7.48 3.64
C GLU A 7 4.10 -9.02 3.57
N LYS A 8 3.76 -9.56 2.40
CA LYS A 8 3.81 -11.00 2.10
C LYS A 8 4.32 -11.27 0.68
N LYS A 9 5.60 -11.64 0.54
CA LYS A 9 6.26 -11.92 -0.74
C LYS A 9 6.12 -10.75 -1.72
N ALA A 10 6.32 -9.51 -1.26
CA ALA A 10 6.39 -8.34 -2.12
C ALA A 10 7.68 -8.35 -2.93
N CYS A 11 7.60 -7.97 -4.21
CA CYS A 11 8.80 -7.71 -4.99
C CYS A 11 9.41 -6.36 -4.59
N SER A 12 10.72 -6.22 -4.76
CA SER A 12 11.48 -5.01 -4.43
C SER A 12 10.92 -3.76 -5.11
N ALA A 13 10.45 -3.89 -6.36
CA ALA A 13 9.87 -2.80 -7.12
C ALA A 13 8.57 -2.25 -6.50
N CYS A 14 7.60 -3.12 -6.17
CA CYS A 14 6.35 -2.70 -5.52
C CYS A 14 6.62 -2.12 -4.13
N TYR A 15 7.54 -2.73 -3.37
CA TYR A 15 7.89 -2.25 -2.05
C TYR A 15 8.58 -0.88 -2.10
N GLY A 16 9.47 -0.67 -3.06
CA GLY A 16 10.11 0.62 -3.32
C GLY A 16 9.09 1.72 -3.62
N SER A 17 8.14 1.47 -4.53
CA SER A 17 7.07 2.43 -4.82
C SER A 17 6.23 2.77 -3.57
N LEU A 18 5.93 1.78 -2.73
CA LEU A 18 5.22 2.00 -1.47
C LEU A 18 6.05 2.84 -0.49
N LEU A 19 7.34 2.56 -0.32
CA LEU A 19 8.22 3.35 0.54
C LEU A 19 8.27 4.82 0.09
N HIS A 20 8.38 5.09 -1.21
CA HIS A 20 8.32 6.45 -1.74
C HIS A 20 7.00 7.16 -1.39
N ALA A 21 5.86 6.47 -1.48
CA ALA A 21 4.58 7.04 -1.10
C ALA A 21 4.48 7.29 0.42
N LEU A 22 4.93 6.35 1.25
CA LEU A 22 4.94 6.48 2.71
C LEU A 22 5.84 7.60 3.19
N ASP A 23 7.00 7.80 2.55
CA ASP A 23 7.91 8.91 2.87
C ASP A 23 7.22 10.26 2.65
N ARG A 24 6.55 10.44 1.51
CA ARG A 24 5.74 11.64 1.23
C ARG A 24 4.61 11.85 2.23
N LEU A 25 3.92 10.77 2.62
CA LEU A 25 2.86 10.85 3.62
C LEU A 25 3.41 11.23 5.00
N LYS A 26 4.61 10.74 5.34
CA LYS A 26 5.33 11.08 6.56
C LYS A 26 5.77 12.54 6.58
N GLU A 27 6.29 13.07 5.46
CA GLU A 27 6.63 14.49 5.34
C GLU A 27 5.42 15.40 5.61
N ARG A 28 4.21 14.92 5.32
CA ARG A 28 2.95 15.62 5.58
C ARG A 28 2.38 15.44 6.99
N GLY A 29 3.06 14.66 7.84
CA GLY A 29 2.58 14.37 9.21
C GLY A 29 1.39 13.40 9.29
N LEU A 30 1.03 12.76 8.18
CA LEU A 30 -0.19 11.94 8.05
C LEU A 30 0.05 10.44 8.34
N LEU A 31 1.31 10.03 8.58
CA LEU A 31 1.66 8.62 8.75
C LEU A 31 1.03 7.97 9.99
N ALA A 32 0.69 8.75 11.03
CA ALA A 32 0.16 8.23 12.29
C ALA A 32 -1.30 7.77 12.18
N GLY A 33 -2.10 8.39 11.31
CA GLY A 33 -3.49 8.02 11.06
C GLY A 33 -3.67 6.94 9.99
N LEU A 34 -2.58 6.40 9.45
CA LEU A 34 -2.63 5.47 8.34
C LEU A 34 -3.02 4.05 8.81
N PRO A 35 -4.10 3.45 8.28
CA PRO A 35 -4.43 2.06 8.56
C PRO A 35 -3.41 1.09 7.93
N LYS A 36 -3.52 -0.20 8.28
CA LYS A 36 -2.60 -1.22 7.75
C LYS A 36 -2.78 -1.39 6.24
N VAL A 37 -1.70 -1.26 5.49
CA VAL A 37 -1.64 -1.49 4.05
C VAL A 37 -0.92 -2.81 3.76
N SER A 38 -1.59 -3.66 2.99
CA SER A 38 -1.11 -4.98 2.60
C SER A 38 -0.41 -4.91 1.24
N ILE A 39 0.70 -5.61 1.09
CA ILE A 39 1.48 -5.63 -0.14
C ILE A 39 2.12 -7.00 -0.36
N GLY A 40 2.10 -7.44 -1.62
CA GLY A 40 2.89 -8.59 -2.09
C GLY A 40 2.07 -9.75 -2.61
N GLN A 41 2.78 -10.71 -3.24
CA GLN A 41 2.17 -11.83 -3.97
C GLN A 41 1.45 -12.83 -3.07
N GLY A 42 1.73 -12.85 -1.77
CA GLY A 42 1.01 -13.68 -0.80
C GLY A 42 -0.46 -13.29 -0.61
N PHE A 43 -0.89 -12.17 -1.17
CA PHE A 43 -2.28 -11.72 -1.19
C PHE A 43 -3.00 -12.01 -2.51
N LYS A 44 -2.33 -12.64 -3.48
CA LYS A 44 -2.94 -12.98 -4.77
C LYS A 44 -4.11 -13.95 -4.57
N ASN A 45 -5.26 -13.62 -5.13
CA ASN A 45 -6.54 -14.34 -4.95
C ASN A 45 -7.07 -14.34 -3.50
N VAL A 46 -6.53 -13.51 -2.61
CA VAL A 46 -7.07 -13.32 -1.26
C VAL A 46 -8.10 -12.20 -1.30
N LYS A 47 -9.28 -12.45 -0.74
CA LYS A 47 -10.28 -11.42 -0.46
C LYS A 47 -10.09 -10.93 0.96
N SER A 48 -9.91 -9.63 1.13
CA SER A 48 -9.68 -9.02 2.44
C SER A 48 -10.17 -7.59 2.44
N GLU A 49 -10.70 -7.12 3.57
CA GLU A 49 -11.04 -5.72 3.72
C GLU A 49 -9.81 -4.93 4.17
N GLY A 50 -9.59 -3.77 3.56
CA GLY A 50 -8.47 -2.88 3.86
C GLY A 50 -7.76 -2.39 2.61
N ILE A 51 -6.57 -1.82 2.82
CA ILE A 51 -5.76 -1.22 1.75
C ILE A 51 -4.80 -2.25 1.17
N GLY A 52 -4.84 -2.40 -0.15
CA GLY A 52 -3.95 -3.23 -0.94
C GLY A 52 -3.07 -2.43 -1.90
N VAL A 53 -1.80 -2.81 -2.04
CA VAL A 53 -0.88 -2.21 -3.00
C VAL A 53 -0.42 -3.22 -4.06
N GLY A 54 -0.70 -2.88 -5.32
CA GLY A 54 -0.32 -3.62 -6.51
C GLY A 54 -1.37 -4.64 -6.93
N SER A 55 -1.24 -5.15 -8.16
CA SER A 55 -2.19 -6.10 -8.77
C SER A 55 -2.34 -7.41 -7.98
N CYS A 56 -1.38 -7.74 -7.13
CA CYS A 56 -1.47 -8.91 -6.24
C CYS A 56 -2.54 -8.75 -5.16
N THR A 57 -3.01 -7.54 -4.89
CA THR A 57 -4.02 -7.24 -3.87
C THR A 57 -5.39 -6.92 -4.47
N ALA A 58 -5.63 -7.31 -5.73
CA ALA A 58 -6.88 -7.00 -6.44
C ALA A 58 -8.17 -7.54 -5.79
N GLY A 59 -8.06 -8.47 -4.83
CA GLY A 59 -9.21 -8.94 -4.04
C GLY A 59 -9.52 -8.08 -2.82
N PHE A 60 -8.80 -6.98 -2.61
CA PHE A 60 -9.01 -6.08 -1.48
C PHE A 60 -10.15 -5.09 -1.74
N SER A 61 -10.82 -4.62 -0.69
CA SER A 61 -11.88 -3.62 -0.81
C SER A 61 -11.38 -2.29 -1.36
N SER A 62 -10.19 -1.85 -0.94
CA SER A 62 -9.51 -0.66 -1.45
C SER A 62 -8.12 -1.05 -1.94
N PHE A 63 -7.85 -0.98 -3.25
CA PHE A 63 -6.51 -1.31 -3.76
C PHE A 63 -6.08 -0.44 -4.93
N VAL A 64 -4.76 -0.34 -5.12
CA VAL A 64 -4.16 0.27 -6.31
C VAL A 64 -3.59 -0.82 -7.22
N GLY A 65 -4.07 -0.88 -8.46
CA GLY A 65 -3.55 -1.79 -9.48
C GLY A 65 -2.16 -1.38 -9.99
N GLY A 66 -1.42 -2.34 -10.56
CA GLY A 66 -0.10 -2.12 -11.16
C GLY A 66 0.99 -3.06 -10.63
N CYS A 67 2.08 -3.23 -11.38
CA CYS A 67 3.23 -4.06 -11.00
C CYS A 67 4.55 -3.54 -11.61
N PRO A 68 5.24 -2.57 -10.99
CA PRO A 68 4.85 -1.88 -9.75
C PRO A 68 3.82 -0.77 -10.00
N PRO A 69 2.95 -0.49 -9.02
CA PRO A 69 2.08 0.69 -9.07
C PRO A 69 2.90 1.99 -8.95
N PRO A 70 2.46 3.09 -9.58
CA PRO A 70 3.15 4.38 -9.47
C PRO A 70 2.97 4.96 -8.06
N ALA A 71 4.05 5.51 -7.49
CA ALA A 71 4.06 6.03 -6.12
C ALA A 71 2.97 7.09 -5.87
N ARG A 72 2.63 7.90 -6.88
CA ARG A 72 1.55 8.90 -6.78
C ARG A 72 0.18 8.25 -6.58
N ALA A 73 -0.13 7.15 -7.27
CA ALA A 73 -1.40 6.46 -7.11
C ALA A 73 -1.49 5.73 -5.76
N ILE A 74 -0.37 5.20 -5.26
CA ILE A 74 -0.30 4.66 -3.91
C ILE A 74 -0.59 5.79 -2.90
N LEU A 75 0.12 6.92 -3.00
CA LEU A 75 -0.05 8.05 -2.10
C LEU A 75 -1.51 8.54 -2.06
N ASP A 76 -2.14 8.72 -3.22
CA ASP A 76 -3.54 9.16 -3.33
C ASP A 76 -4.49 8.21 -2.57
N LEU A 77 -4.34 6.90 -2.77
CA LEU A 77 -5.10 5.88 -2.04
C LEU A 77 -4.88 5.97 -0.53
N LEU A 78 -3.62 6.15 -0.08
CA LEU A 78 -3.29 6.26 1.33
C LEU A 78 -3.92 7.51 1.95
N GLU A 79 -3.84 8.66 1.27
CA GLU A 79 -4.41 9.93 1.73
C GLU A 79 -5.92 9.86 1.97
N GLN A 80 -6.67 9.13 1.14
CA GLN A 80 -8.10 8.95 1.32
C GLN A 80 -8.47 8.16 2.59
N HIS A 81 -7.50 7.47 3.20
CA HIS A 81 -7.73 6.60 4.36
C HIS A 81 -7.02 7.09 5.64
N VAL A 82 -6.25 8.18 5.58
CA VAL A 82 -5.72 8.83 6.78
C VAL A 82 -6.82 9.68 7.41
N LYS A 83 -7.02 9.53 8.73
CA LYS A 83 -7.91 10.38 9.55
C LYS A 83 -7.11 11.36 10.39
#